data_AF-A0A1M3NHW1-F1
#
_entry.id   AF-A0A1M3NHW1-F1
#
_cell.length_a   1.000
_cell.length_b   1.000
_cell.length_c   1.000
_cell.angle_alpha   90.00
_cell.angle_beta   90.00
_cell.angle_gamma   90.00
#
_symmetry.space_group_name_H-M   'P 1'
#
loop_
_entity.id
_entity.type
_entity.pdbx_description
1 polymer ?
#
loop_
_entity_poly.entity_id
_entity_poly.type
_entity_poly.pdbx_seq_one_letter_code
_entity_poly.pdbx_strand_id
1 'polypeptide(L)'
;MHCGTADDVGSNEADHTAGEYIHENAVYAWAEPDYEAFEAIKPNQKRRLADDHAVVVRVQAWLDRYDAIVRERVKTDGKRGKKELLAPKPKAIVYADDTINAWVSWFPACIGDIGTDASFAQADAGIDLDGGDAGTSSTRTSSLLRLDRKEVARFGTYPSCLAPKNWPAPGKALATWWNQSKPACSLTAQKGGGFAVGGEGCSTEPLADTVRPGVMWSTGSGIHATTSIISKLSEKAFAVVIAHELGHYYRAHGSSAYKGKYEFWYERDAHEAVRPLPAADSLALGEQVKRLSSSQSLPAIPGQKVSPRTAAWFVDYSFGMALRELPSCVDAEMALSGSWMTTLRYGGTPTEAVRSAYLAFEKKLLACAASAAVGAERERFLASLGSRFPGANEASFALDGTLQDLIDSADKVARTFDEEEAAVRERLTKNRIGWYTTEQEADDLAMELSTLAGLTPKEVLDAWVEAITLFEGDYPASYRSDGSLDLATCKALYANDFTTTKEDGTKEPAYVPIGSLGGLHHSNCYRLFNLWRESIAHEYVPAAAPEELSPAWSEIQEAAKRDGSGGLEQ
;
A
#
# COMPACT_ATOMS: atom_id res chain seq x y z
N MET A 1 -8.96 3.26 36.68
CA MET A 1 -9.68 2.19 37.38
C MET A 1 -11.03 2.01 36.70
N HIS A 2 -11.44 0.75 36.50
CA HIS A 2 -12.59 0.22 35.74
C HIS A 2 -12.34 -0.07 34.25
N CYS A 3 -12.01 -1.35 34.04
CA CYS A 3 -12.13 -2.13 32.81
C CYS A 3 -13.50 -1.93 32.15
N GLY A 4 -13.49 -1.64 30.85
CA GLY A 4 -14.64 -1.73 29.96
C GLY A 4 -14.52 -3.02 29.13
N THR A 5 -15.62 -3.76 29.11
CA THR A 5 -15.84 -5.10 28.59
C THR A 5 -15.30 -5.38 27.19
N ALA A 6 -14.56 -6.49 27.09
CA ALA A 6 -14.38 -7.24 25.85
C ALA A 6 -15.73 -7.73 25.34
N ASP A 7 -16.08 -7.35 24.11
CA ASP A 7 -16.89 -8.14 23.19
C ASP A 7 -16.56 -7.66 21.75
N ASP A 8 -16.26 -8.63 20.88
CA ASP A 8 -16.06 -8.55 19.42
C ASP A 8 -14.72 -8.05 18.83
N VAL A 9 -13.59 -8.41 19.44
CA VAL A 9 -12.36 -8.71 18.67
C VAL A 9 -11.87 -10.09 19.07
N GLY A 10 -11.82 -11.02 18.11
CA GLY A 10 -11.42 -12.41 18.34
C GLY A 10 -10.10 -12.51 19.11
N SER A 11 -10.15 -13.10 20.29
CA SER A 11 -9.10 -13.09 21.32
C SER A 11 -7.88 -13.98 21.02
N ASN A 12 -7.45 -14.13 19.76
CA ASN A 12 -6.27 -14.94 19.37
C ASN A 12 -5.41 -14.29 18.26
N GLU A 13 -5.62 -13.02 17.92
CA GLU A 13 -5.03 -12.41 16.71
C GLU A 13 -4.13 -11.19 16.97
N ALA A 14 -3.74 -10.95 18.23
CA ALA A 14 -3.03 -9.75 18.66
C ALA A 14 -1.49 -9.87 18.70
N ASP A 15 -0.88 -10.96 18.23
CA ASP A 15 0.52 -11.24 18.55
C ASP A 15 1.50 -11.09 17.35
N HIS A 16 2.40 -10.10 17.42
CA HIS A 16 3.80 -10.25 17.00
C HIS A 16 4.54 -10.44 18.30
N THR A 17 4.61 -11.69 18.70
CA THR A 17 5.57 -12.17 19.68
C THR A 17 6.74 -12.73 18.89
N ALA A 18 7.97 -12.43 19.31
CA ALA A 18 9.16 -12.99 18.67
C ALA A 18 9.00 -14.52 18.46
N GLY A 19 9.23 -14.98 17.24
CA GLY A 19 9.03 -16.37 16.82
C GLY A 19 7.69 -16.66 16.15
N GLU A 20 6.78 -15.69 16.05
CA GLU A 20 5.51 -15.85 15.33
C GLU A 20 5.62 -15.37 13.89
N TYR A 21 6.14 -16.22 12.99
CA TYR A 21 6.39 -15.81 11.61
C TYR A 21 5.18 -15.87 10.69
N ILE A 22 4.21 -16.73 10.99
CA ILE A 22 3.05 -16.97 10.13
C ILE A 22 1.78 -16.58 10.86
N HIS A 23 0.86 -15.94 10.14
CA HIS A 23 -0.44 -15.61 10.72
C HIS A 23 -1.30 -16.87 10.88
N GLU A 24 -1.50 -17.59 9.78
CA GLU A 24 -2.21 -18.86 9.75
C GLU A 24 -1.51 -19.78 8.77
N ASN A 25 -1.24 -21.02 9.18
CA ASN A 25 -0.65 -22.03 8.31
C ASN A 25 -1.72 -22.65 7.39
N ALA A 26 -2.19 -21.90 6.41
CA ALA A 26 -3.24 -22.31 5.47
C ALA A 26 -2.76 -22.24 4.01
N VAL A 27 -3.01 -23.31 3.24
CA VAL A 27 -2.54 -23.41 1.85
C VAL A 27 -3.07 -22.31 0.94
N TYR A 28 -4.26 -21.76 1.23
CA TYR A 28 -4.90 -20.71 0.42
C TYR A 28 -4.33 -19.30 0.66
N ALA A 29 -3.52 -19.12 1.71
CA ALA A 29 -2.81 -17.87 1.95
C ALA A 29 -1.69 -17.64 0.90
N TRP A 30 -1.11 -18.73 0.39
CA TRP A 30 -0.02 -18.68 -0.58
C TRP A 30 -0.38 -19.35 -1.90
N ALA A 31 0.01 -18.71 -3.00
CA ALA A 31 -0.06 -19.30 -4.33
C ALA A 31 1.34 -19.71 -4.77
N GLU A 32 1.48 -20.94 -5.29
CA GLU A 32 2.58 -21.36 -6.14
C GLU A 32 2.11 -21.27 -7.60
N PRO A 33 2.23 -20.10 -8.23
CA PRO A 33 1.82 -19.89 -9.61
C PRO A 33 2.81 -20.56 -10.57
N ASP A 34 2.36 -20.78 -11.79
CA ASP A 34 3.30 -20.89 -12.90
C ASP A 34 3.82 -19.49 -13.25
N TYR A 35 5.11 -19.22 -12.99
CA TYR A 35 5.70 -17.91 -13.23
C TYR A 35 5.72 -17.53 -14.70
N GLU A 36 5.89 -18.48 -15.62
CA GLU A 36 5.83 -18.17 -17.06
C GLU A 36 4.41 -17.75 -17.44
N ALA A 37 3.40 -18.46 -16.93
CA ALA A 37 2.01 -18.07 -17.13
C ALA A 37 1.68 -16.71 -16.49
N PHE A 38 2.30 -16.38 -15.35
CA PHE A 38 2.11 -15.08 -14.72
C PHE A 38 2.77 -13.95 -15.52
N GLU A 39 4.00 -14.12 -16.00
CA GLU A 39 4.64 -13.15 -16.88
C GLU A 39 3.81 -12.92 -18.15
N ALA A 40 3.21 -13.98 -18.71
CA ALA A 40 2.38 -13.90 -19.90
C ALA A 40 1.13 -13.00 -19.74
N ILE A 41 0.63 -12.82 -18.51
CA ILE A 41 -0.54 -11.97 -18.25
C ILE A 41 -0.18 -10.56 -17.78
N LYS A 42 1.09 -10.25 -17.57
CA LYS A 42 1.53 -8.90 -17.19
C LYS A 42 1.57 -7.97 -18.40
N PRO A 43 1.11 -6.71 -18.25
CA PRO A 43 1.15 -5.73 -19.33
C PRO A 43 2.58 -5.29 -19.68
N ASN A 44 3.50 -5.28 -18.71
CA ASN A 44 4.89 -4.85 -18.88
C ASN A 44 5.85 -5.99 -18.52
N GLN A 45 6.14 -6.85 -19.49
CA GLN A 45 7.09 -7.95 -19.31
C GLN A 45 8.52 -7.41 -19.20
N LYS A 46 9.21 -7.77 -18.12
CA LYS A 46 10.62 -7.42 -17.90
C LYS A 46 11.49 -8.66 -18.14
N ARG A 47 12.71 -8.48 -18.63
CA ARG A 47 13.65 -9.59 -18.82
C ARG A 47 14.03 -10.17 -17.45
N ARG A 48 13.66 -11.43 -17.21
CA ARG A 48 14.05 -12.20 -16.02
C ARG A 48 15.41 -12.85 -16.25
N LEU A 49 16.29 -12.83 -15.24
CA LEU A 49 17.54 -13.59 -15.25
C LEU A 49 17.26 -15.09 -15.04
N ALA A 50 18.07 -15.95 -15.64
CA ALA A 50 17.93 -17.40 -15.49
C ALA A 50 18.15 -17.85 -14.03
N ASP A 51 17.51 -18.94 -13.62
CA ASP A 51 17.55 -19.43 -12.24
C ASP A 51 18.95 -19.88 -11.78
N ASP A 52 19.82 -20.26 -12.72
CA ASP A 52 21.21 -20.63 -12.51
C ASP A 52 22.19 -19.44 -12.61
N HIS A 53 21.69 -18.24 -12.88
CA HIS A 53 22.52 -17.03 -12.94
C HIS A 53 23.11 -16.72 -11.56
N ALA A 54 24.39 -16.34 -11.51
CA ALA A 54 25.12 -16.11 -10.24
C ALA A 54 24.40 -15.13 -9.30
N VAL A 55 23.78 -14.08 -9.85
CA VAL A 55 22.97 -13.12 -9.09
C VAL A 55 21.76 -13.81 -8.47
N VAL A 56 20.99 -14.59 -9.23
CA VAL A 56 19.78 -15.29 -8.74
C VAL A 56 20.15 -16.31 -7.67
N VAL A 57 21.21 -17.10 -7.90
CA VAL A 57 21.74 -18.07 -6.93
C VAL A 57 22.12 -17.39 -5.61
N ARG A 58 22.75 -16.21 -5.66
CA ARG A 58 23.09 -15.45 -4.45
C ARG A 58 21.85 -14.97 -3.70
N VAL A 59 20.85 -14.44 -4.39
CA VAL A 59 19.58 -14.03 -3.76
C VAL A 59 18.90 -15.25 -3.13
N GLN A 60 18.85 -16.38 -3.84
CA GLN A 60 18.26 -17.63 -3.33
C GLN A 60 18.98 -18.15 -2.09
N ALA A 61 20.31 -18.03 -2.00
CA ALA A 61 21.06 -18.46 -0.82
C ALA A 61 20.63 -17.69 0.45
N TRP A 62 20.34 -16.39 0.34
CA TRP A 62 19.78 -15.60 1.45
C TRP A 62 18.35 -16.00 1.78
N LEU A 63 17.51 -16.21 0.77
CA LEU A 63 16.14 -16.71 0.97
C LEU A 63 16.12 -18.06 1.69
N ASP A 64 16.99 -18.98 1.30
CA ASP A 64 17.13 -20.31 1.90
C ASP A 64 17.57 -20.23 3.36
N ARG A 65 18.47 -19.30 3.68
CA ARG A 65 18.92 -19.06 5.04
C ARG A 65 17.79 -18.60 5.94
N TYR A 66 16.99 -17.64 5.49
CA TYR A 66 15.82 -17.15 6.24
C TYR A 66 14.69 -18.18 6.30
N ASP A 67 14.40 -18.90 5.22
CA ASP A 67 13.39 -19.97 5.18
C ASP A 67 13.73 -21.11 6.16
N ALA A 68 15.01 -21.46 6.30
CA ALA A 68 15.44 -22.45 7.28
C ALA A 68 15.12 -22.03 8.72
N ILE A 69 15.31 -20.75 9.06
CA ILE A 69 14.96 -20.19 10.39
C ILE A 69 13.46 -20.32 10.63
N VAL A 70 12.65 -19.85 9.69
CA VAL A 70 11.18 -19.86 9.82
C VAL A 70 10.64 -21.28 9.91
N ARG A 71 11.07 -22.19 9.04
CA ARG A 71 10.58 -23.58 9.03
C ARG A 71 10.97 -24.34 10.29
N GLU A 72 12.19 -24.16 10.79
CA GLU A 72 12.60 -24.82 12.03
C GLU A 72 11.80 -24.28 13.23
N ARG A 73 11.50 -22.98 13.25
CA ARG A 73 10.65 -22.40 14.29
C ARG A 73 9.22 -22.92 14.23
N VAL A 74 8.56 -22.91 13.06
CA VAL A 74 7.19 -23.42 12.90
C VAL A 74 7.09 -24.89 13.34
N LYS A 75 8.13 -25.68 13.03
CA LYS A 75 8.23 -27.08 13.43
C LYS A 75 8.40 -27.27 14.94
N THR A 76 9.08 -26.35 15.63
CA THR A 76 9.35 -26.42 17.08
C THR A 76 8.21 -25.81 17.93
N ASP A 77 7.60 -24.72 17.48
CA ASP A 77 6.51 -24.01 18.19
C ASP A 77 5.14 -24.67 18.06
N GLY A 78 4.97 -25.62 17.14
CA GLY A 78 3.78 -26.46 16.97
C GLY A 78 3.49 -27.36 18.17
N LYS A 79 3.18 -26.78 19.34
CA LYS A 79 2.76 -27.49 20.54
C LYS A 79 1.51 -28.33 20.22
N ARG A 80 1.70 -29.65 20.24
CA ARG A 80 0.72 -30.77 20.04
C ARG A 80 0.62 -31.39 18.65
N GLY A 81 1.50 -31.05 17.73
CA GLY A 81 1.68 -31.79 16.49
C GLY A 81 2.69 -31.07 15.62
N LYS A 82 3.77 -31.74 15.21
CA LYS A 82 4.74 -31.22 14.25
C LYS A 82 3.98 -30.81 12.99
N LYS A 83 3.67 -29.52 12.83
CA LYS A 83 3.02 -29.00 11.63
C LYS A 83 4.12 -28.51 10.71
N GLU A 84 4.23 -29.12 9.54
CA GLU A 84 5.05 -28.57 8.47
C GLU A 84 4.43 -27.25 7.99
N LEU A 85 5.27 -26.29 7.66
CA LEU A 85 4.84 -25.04 7.05
C LEU A 85 4.29 -25.33 5.64
N LEU A 86 3.02 -25.01 5.40
CA LEU A 86 2.33 -25.21 4.12
C LEU A 86 2.70 -24.15 3.09
N ALA A 87 3.25 -23.02 3.51
CA ALA A 87 3.80 -22.03 2.59
C ALA A 87 4.88 -22.69 1.71
N PRO A 88 4.81 -22.52 0.37
CA PRO A 88 5.87 -22.97 -0.52
C PRO A 88 7.25 -22.45 -0.11
N LYS A 89 8.32 -23.04 -0.64
CA LYS A 89 9.65 -22.46 -0.42
C LYS A 89 9.77 -21.14 -1.21
N PRO A 90 10.24 -20.04 -0.61
CA PRO A 90 10.47 -18.80 -1.34
C PRO A 90 11.47 -18.99 -2.49
N LYS A 91 11.23 -18.32 -3.62
CA LYS A 91 12.05 -18.38 -4.84
C LYS A 91 12.52 -17.00 -5.24
N ALA A 92 13.81 -16.87 -5.55
CA ALA A 92 14.38 -15.64 -6.07
C ALA A 92 13.94 -15.40 -7.52
N ILE A 93 13.38 -14.23 -7.81
CA ILE A 93 13.02 -13.79 -9.15
C ILE A 93 13.72 -12.46 -9.44
N VAL A 94 14.79 -12.47 -10.24
CA VAL A 94 15.56 -11.25 -10.52
C VAL A 94 15.26 -10.74 -11.92
N TYR A 95 14.87 -9.47 -12.03
CA TYR A 95 14.69 -8.80 -13.32
C TYR A 95 15.89 -7.91 -13.65
N ALA A 96 16.32 -7.98 -14.91
CA ALA A 96 17.25 -7.03 -15.49
C ALA A 96 16.52 -5.72 -15.73
N ASP A 97 16.68 -4.79 -14.78
CA ASP A 97 15.90 -3.57 -14.68
C ASP A 97 16.66 -2.51 -13.89
N ASP A 98 16.46 -1.24 -14.25
CA ASP A 98 17.13 -0.08 -13.68
C ASP A 98 16.40 0.55 -12.48
N THR A 99 15.14 0.20 -12.26
CA THR A 99 14.37 0.63 -11.08
C THR A 99 14.96 0.02 -9.81
N ILE A 100 15.07 0.77 -8.72
CA ILE A 100 15.56 0.25 -7.44
C ILE A 100 14.38 -0.34 -6.68
N ASN A 101 14.20 -1.67 -6.74
CA ASN A 101 13.05 -2.29 -6.09
C ASN A 101 13.29 -3.76 -5.71
N ALA A 102 12.68 -4.17 -4.60
CA ALA A 102 12.43 -5.55 -4.22
C ALA A 102 10.97 -5.66 -3.74
N TRP A 103 10.31 -6.79 -3.99
CA TRP A 103 8.91 -6.95 -3.61
C TRP A 103 8.50 -8.43 -3.57
N VAL A 104 7.45 -8.74 -2.81
CA VAL A 104 6.68 -9.99 -2.97
C VAL A 104 5.52 -9.78 -3.93
N SER A 105 5.40 -10.60 -4.97
CA SER A 105 4.25 -10.52 -5.89
C SER A 105 3.03 -11.23 -5.33
N TRP A 106 1.85 -10.66 -5.58
CA TRP A 106 0.56 -11.26 -5.24
C TRP A 106 -0.09 -11.68 -6.55
N PHE A 107 -0.78 -12.81 -6.54
CA PHE A 107 -1.25 -13.46 -7.75
C PHE A 107 -2.78 -13.53 -7.75
N PRO A 108 -3.43 -13.26 -8.89
CA PRO A 108 -4.87 -13.42 -9.03
C PRO A 108 -5.20 -14.92 -9.06
N ALA A 109 -5.51 -15.52 -7.92
CA ALA A 109 -5.79 -16.95 -7.82
C ALA A 109 -7.25 -17.25 -8.16
N CYS A 110 -7.48 -18.17 -9.11
CA CYS A 110 -8.83 -18.59 -9.49
C CYS A 110 -9.51 -19.38 -8.37
N ILE A 111 -10.73 -18.99 -8.01
CA ILE A 111 -11.55 -19.71 -7.04
C ILE A 111 -12.80 -20.35 -7.66
N GLY A 112 -12.98 -20.22 -8.97
CA GLY A 112 -14.20 -20.67 -9.67
C GLY A 112 -15.28 -19.59 -9.63
N ASP A 113 -16.45 -19.90 -10.17
CA ASP A 113 -17.48 -18.88 -10.36
C ASP A 113 -18.07 -18.39 -9.02
N ILE A 114 -18.36 -17.08 -8.95
CA ILE A 114 -19.04 -16.41 -7.84
C ILE A 114 -20.38 -15.87 -8.35
N GLY A 115 -21.43 -16.10 -7.57
CA GLY A 115 -22.71 -15.40 -7.67
C GLY A 115 -23.16 -14.86 -6.29
N THR A 116 -24.25 -14.09 -6.26
CA THR A 116 -24.90 -13.66 -5.01
C THR A 116 -25.78 -14.75 -4.42
N ASP A 117 -25.90 -14.78 -3.09
CA ASP A 117 -26.90 -15.61 -2.43
C ASP A 117 -28.32 -15.06 -2.68
N ALA A 118 -29.33 -15.93 -2.74
CA ALA A 118 -30.71 -15.57 -3.07
C ALA A 118 -31.35 -14.58 -2.06
N SER A 119 -30.74 -14.42 -0.88
CA SER A 119 -31.15 -13.45 0.15
C SER A 119 -30.65 -12.01 -0.12
N PHE A 120 -29.84 -11.78 -1.15
CA PHE A 120 -29.27 -10.48 -1.50
C PHE A 120 -30.05 -9.69 -2.58
N ALA A 121 -31.28 -10.09 -2.89
CA ALA A 121 -32.14 -9.32 -3.78
C ALA A 121 -32.48 -7.95 -3.14
N GLN A 122 -31.66 -6.94 -3.37
CA GLN A 122 -32.04 -5.55 -3.20
C GLN A 122 -32.61 -5.00 -4.51
N ALA A 123 -33.70 -4.24 -4.34
CA ALA A 123 -34.58 -3.74 -5.37
C ALA A 123 -33.85 -3.01 -6.49
N ASP A 124 -34.27 -3.29 -7.73
CA ASP A 124 -33.99 -2.50 -8.93
C ASP A 124 -34.10 -1.00 -8.62
N ALA A 125 -32.96 -0.35 -8.37
CA ALA A 125 -32.82 1.06 -8.68
C ALA A 125 -32.58 1.12 -10.18
N GLY A 126 -33.67 1.21 -10.95
CA GLY A 126 -33.63 1.29 -12.40
C GLY A 126 -32.68 2.38 -12.88
N ILE A 127 -31.47 1.98 -13.25
CA ILE A 127 -30.56 2.76 -14.07
C ILE A 127 -30.50 2.03 -15.40
N ASP A 128 -31.31 2.52 -16.32
CA ASP A 128 -31.27 2.15 -17.72
C ASP A 128 -29.93 2.63 -18.30
N LEU A 129 -29.01 1.68 -18.55
CA LEU A 129 -27.73 1.92 -19.21
C LEU A 129 -27.82 1.61 -20.71
N ASP A 130 -28.89 2.05 -21.38
CA ASP A 130 -28.92 2.13 -22.83
C ASP A 130 -28.60 3.55 -23.29
N GLY A 131 -27.32 3.77 -23.59
CA GLY A 131 -26.87 4.96 -24.31
C GLY A 131 -25.36 5.03 -24.50
N GLY A 132 -24.89 4.69 -25.70
CA GLY A 132 -23.62 5.26 -26.19
C GLY A 132 -22.61 4.35 -26.88
N ASP A 133 -23.05 3.72 -27.96
CA ASP A 133 -22.37 3.52 -29.25
C ASP A 133 -21.02 2.77 -29.37
N ALA A 134 -21.03 1.91 -30.38
CA ALA A 134 -19.95 1.07 -30.84
C ALA A 134 -18.95 1.89 -31.67
N GLY A 135 -17.68 1.90 -31.26
CA GLY A 135 -16.64 2.52 -32.07
C GLY A 135 -15.23 2.24 -31.55
N THR A 136 -14.53 1.33 -32.22
CA THR A 136 -13.11 0.96 -32.05
C THR A 136 -12.78 -0.02 -30.92
N SER A 137 -12.88 -1.31 -31.25
CA SER A 137 -12.00 -2.42 -30.80
C SER A 137 -11.29 -2.24 -29.45
N SER A 138 -12.03 -2.28 -28.33
CA SER A 138 -11.48 -2.78 -27.08
C SER A 138 -11.83 -4.26 -26.99
N THR A 139 -10.80 -5.09 -26.97
CA THR A 139 -10.88 -6.52 -26.66
C THR A 139 -11.70 -6.72 -25.38
N ARG A 140 -12.68 -7.64 -25.42
CA ARG A 140 -13.51 -8.06 -24.28
C ARG A 140 -12.67 -8.15 -23.01
N THR A 141 -12.80 -7.18 -22.10
CA THR A 141 -12.27 -7.29 -20.75
C THR A 141 -13.11 -8.33 -20.03
N SER A 142 -12.53 -9.51 -19.84
CA SER A 142 -13.04 -10.58 -19.00
C SER A 142 -13.41 -10.02 -17.63
N SER A 143 -14.71 -9.97 -17.33
CA SER A 143 -15.25 -9.44 -16.08
C SER A 143 -15.06 -10.43 -14.93
N LEU A 144 -13.83 -10.54 -14.44
CA LEU A 144 -13.52 -11.29 -13.23
C LEU A 144 -14.08 -10.53 -12.01
N LEU A 145 -14.50 -11.26 -10.97
CA LEU A 145 -14.89 -10.68 -9.68
C LEU A 145 -13.83 -10.96 -8.64
N ARG A 146 -13.30 -9.92 -8.00
CA ARG A 146 -12.39 -10.02 -6.85
C ARG A 146 -13.21 -10.18 -5.58
N LEU A 147 -12.91 -11.23 -4.82
CA LEU A 147 -13.40 -11.41 -3.47
C LEU A 147 -12.38 -10.87 -2.46
N ASP A 148 -12.79 -9.89 -1.65
CA ASP A 148 -12.09 -9.44 -0.45
C ASP A 148 -13.00 -9.64 0.79
N ARG A 149 -12.44 -9.47 2.00
CA ARG A 149 -13.18 -9.67 3.26
C ARG A 149 -14.46 -8.85 3.40
N LYS A 150 -14.49 -7.63 2.81
CA LYS A 150 -15.57 -6.64 2.98
C LYS A 150 -16.36 -6.38 1.69
N GLU A 151 -15.83 -6.79 0.55
CA GLU A 151 -16.46 -6.47 -0.73
C GLU A 151 -16.21 -7.53 -1.82
N VAL A 152 -17.14 -7.58 -2.76
CA VAL A 152 -16.96 -8.18 -4.08
C VAL A 152 -16.97 -7.07 -5.11
N ALA A 153 -15.86 -6.93 -5.83
CA ALA A 153 -15.64 -5.85 -6.79
C ALA A 153 -15.16 -6.38 -8.14
N ARG A 154 -15.40 -5.63 -9.23
CA ARG A 154 -14.81 -5.92 -10.54
C ARG A 154 -13.28 -5.98 -10.44
N PHE A 155 -12.73 -6.96 -11.13
CA PHE A 155 -11.30 -7.16 -11.24
C PHE A 155 -10.84 -6.89 -12.68
N GLY A 156 -10.19 -5.75 -12.88
CA GLY A 156 -9.67 -5.31 -14.18
C GLY A 156 -8.14 -5.33 -14.30
N THR A 157 -7.42 -5.74 -13.24
CA THR A 157 -5.95 -5.65 -13.22
C THR A 157 -5.28 -6.65 -14.15
N TYR A 158 -5.83 -7.85 -14.27
CA TYR A 158 -5.33 -8.90 -15.17
C TYR A 158 -6.47 -9.47 -16.02
N PRO A 159 -6.18 -9.90 -17.27
CA PRO A 159 -7.18 -10.47 -18.16
C PRO A 159 -7.64 -11.88 -17.73
N SER A 160 -6.92 -12.53 -16.82
CA SER A 160 -7.23 -13.86 -16.31
C SER A 160 -6.70 -14.03 -14.88
N CYS A 161 -7.13 -15.10 -14.23
CA CYS A 161 -6.56 -15.60 -12.99
C CYS A 161 -5.74 -16.87 -13.26
N LEU A 162 -4.93 -17.27 -12.27
CA LEU A 162 -4.08 -18.45 -12.31
C LEU A 162 -4.60 -19.50 -11.34
N ALA A 163 -4.50 -20.77 -11.70
CA ALA A 163 -4.74 -21.88 -10.79
C ALA A 163 -3.42 -22.22 -10.05
N PRO A 164 -3.30 -21.96 -8.73
CA PRO A 164 -2.06 -22.24 -8.01
C PRO A 164 -1.79 -23.74 -7.92
N LYS A 165 -0.54 -24.15 -8.16
CA LYS A 165 -0.12 -25.57 -8.20
C LYS A 165 -0.27 -26.28 -6.85
N ASN A 166 -0.14 -25.53 -5.76
CA ASN A 166 -0.23 -26.02 -4.39
C ASN A 166 -1.66 -26.06 -3.84
N TRP A 167 -2.65 -25.52 -4.54
CA TRP A 167 -4.03 -25.46 -4.04
C TRP A 167 -4.77 -26.78 -4.31
N PRO A 168 -5.49 -27.32 -3.30
CA PRO A 168 -6.59 -28.23 -3.57
C PRO A 168 -7.64 -27.54 -4.44
N ALA A 169 -8.41 -28.31 -5.20
CA ALA A 169 -9.52 -27.78 -5.99
C ALA A 169 -10.44 -26.89 -5.12
N PRO A 170 -10.75 -25.65 -5.55
CA PRO A 170 -11.67 -24.78 -4.82
C PRO A 170 -13.00 -25.46 -4.54
N GLY A 171 -13.52 -25.27 -3.33
CA GLY A 171 -14.79 -25.86 -2.91
C GLY A 171 -15.01 -25.70 -1.41
N LYS A 172 -15.59 -26.74 -0.77
CA LYS A 172 -15.94 -26.68 0.65
C LYS A 172 -14.75 -26.34 1.57
N ALA A 173 -13.56 -26.84 1.27
CA ALA A 173 -12.35 -26.56 2.06
C ALA A 173 -11.98 -25.07 2.03
N LEU A 174 -11.98 -24.45 0.84
CA LEU A 174 -11.74 -23.01 0.69
C LEU A 174 -12.80 -22.18 1.43
N ALA A 175 -14.09 -22.47 1.23
CA ALA A 175 -15.17 -21.76 1.93
C ALA A 175 -15.06 -21.91 3.46
N THR A 176 -14.69 -23.11 3.94
CA THR A 176 -14.52 -23.35 5.38
C THR A 176 -13.39 -22.51 5.94
N TRP A 177 -12.21 -22.51 5.29
CA TRP A 177 -11.08 -21.68 5.70
C TRP A 177 -11.42 -20.18 5.65
N TRP A 178 -11.96 -19.69 4.54
CA TRP A 178 -12.32 -18.28 4.37
C TRP A 178 -13.26 -17.79 5.49
N ASN A 179 -14.32 -18.56 5.75
CA ASN A 179 -15.34 -18.20 6.74
C ASN A 179 -14.88 -18.33 8.20
N GLN A 180 -13.80 -19.05 8.51
CA GLN A 180 -13.29 -19.20 9.88
C GLN A 180 -12.93 -17.84 10.51
N SER A 181 -12.43 -16.93 9.68
CA SER A 181 -12.04 -15.57 10.08
C SER A 181 -13.21 -14.59 10.17
N LYS A 182 -14.47 -15.07 10.02
CA LYS A 182 -15.71 -14.27 10.04
C LYS A 182 -15.63 -12.98 9.18
N PRO A 183 -15.32 -13.09 7.87
CA PRO A 183 -15.37 -11.93 6.98
C PRO A 183 -16.82 -11.45 6.81
N ALA A 184 -17.00 -10.18 6.42
CA ALA A 184 -18.32 -9.65 6.08
C ALA A 184 -18.87 -10.34 4.82
N CYS A 185 -18.02 -10.55 3.81
CA CYS A 185 -18.34 -11.38 2.65
C CYS A 185 -17.98 -12.85 2.92
N SER A 186 -18.96 -13.66 3.26
CA SER A 186 -18.86 -15.11 3.47
C SER A 186 -19.07 -15.91 2.18
N LEU A 187 -18.52 -17.12 2.12
CA LEU A 187 -18.61 -18.03 0.97
C LEU A 187 -19.46 -19.27 1.28
N THR A 188 -20.38 -19.61 0.38
CA THR A 188 -21.13 -20.87 0.40
C THR A 188 -20.85 -21.67 -0.87
N ALA A 189 -20.17 -22.82 -0.73
CA ALA A 189 -19.85 -23.69 -1.86
C ALA A 189 -21.12 -24.29 -2.51
N GLN A 190 -21.23 -24.22 -3.83
CA GLN A 190 -22.43 -24.62 -4.58
C GLN A 190 -22.37 -26.04 -5.13
N LYS A 191 -23.55 -26.68 -5.28
CA LYS A 191 -23.71 -27.98 -5.94
C LYS A 191 -23.55 -27.81 -7.46
N GLY A 192 -22.33 -27.95 -7.95
CA GLY A 192 -21.98 -27.74 -9.36
C GLY A 192 -20.62 -27.05 -9.58
N GLY A 193 -19.99 -26.60 -8.50
CA GLY A 193 -18.77 -25.78 -8.56
C GLY A 193 -19.09 -24.30 -8.28
N GLY A 194 -18.08 -23.54 -7.88
CA GLY A 194 -18.23 -22.13 -7.52
C GLY A 194 -18.85 -21.87 -6.15
N PHE A 195 -19.19 -20.59 -5.91
CA PHE A 195 -19.59 -20.06 -4.62
C PHE A 195 -20.75 -19.07 -4.75
N ALA A 196 -21.64 -19.08 -3.77
CA ALA A 196 -22.48 -17.92 -3.46
C ALA A 196 -21.76 -17.06 -2.42
N VAL A 197 -21.78 -15.75 -2.61
CA VAL A 197 -21.27 -14.75 -1.67
C VAL A 197 -22.42 -14.02 -1.02
N GLY A 198 -22.31 -13.81 0.30
CA GLY A 198 -23.23 -13.00 1.08
C GLY A 198 -22.70 -12.78 2.50
N GLY A 199 -23.46 -12.11 3.35
CA GLY A 199 -23.09 -11.87 4.75
C GLY A 199 -23.36 -10.42 5.14
N GLU A 200 -23.57 -10.18 6.44
CA GLU A 200 -23.86 -8.85 6.95
C GLU A 200 -22.68 -7.90 6.71
N GLY A 201 -22.96 -6.75 6.08
CA GLY A 201 -21.93 -5.77 5.75
C GLY A 201 -21.08 -6.10 4.51
N CYS A 202 -21.37 -7.18 3.78
CA CYS A 202 -20.71 -7.44 2.50
C CYS A 202 -21.21 -6.45 1.43
N SER A 203 -20.29 -5.64 0.90
CA SER A 203 -20.59 -4.75 -0.22
C SER A 203 -20.40 -5.49 -1.55
N THR A 204 -21.47 -5.62 -2.34
CA THR A 204 -21.39 -6.20 -3.69
C THR A 204 -21.60 -5.12 -4.73
N GLU A 205 -20.69 -5.00 -5.71
CA GLU A 205 -20.88 -4.09 -6.83
C GLU A 205 -22.17 -4.43 -7.62
N PRO A 206 -22.94 -3.46 -8.18
CA PRO A 206 -24.23 -3.67 -8.85
C PRO A 206 -24.26 -4.57 -10.10
N LEU A 207 -23.24 -5.39 -10.36
CA LEU A 207 -23.22 -6.43 -11.40
C LEU A 207 -23.29 -7.86 -10.84
N ALA A 208 -23.50 -8.01 -9.53
CA ALA A 208 -23.46 -9.30 -8.84
C ALA A 208 -24.69 -10.20 -9.09
N ASP A 209 -25.61 -9.79 -9.98
CA ASP A 209 -26.78 -10.58 -10.39
C ASP A 209 -26.42 -11.66 -11.42
N THR A 210 -25.17 -11.70 -11.87
CA THR A 210 -24.67 -12.68 -12.85
C THR A 210 -23.48 -13.45 -12.30
N VAL A 211 -23.55 -14.78 -12.39
CA VAL A 211 -22.45 -15.68 -12.03
C VAL A 211 -21.24 -15.39 -12.91
N ARG A 212 -20.08 -15.11 -12.32
CA ARG A 212 -18.83 -14.76 -13.03
C ARG A 212 -17.62 -15.42 -12.39
N PRO A 213 -16.51 -15.65 -13.12
CA PRO A 213 -15.32 -16.23 -12.54
C PRO A 213 -14.75 -15.37 -11.41
N GLY A 214 -14.54 -15.99 -10.26
CA GLY A 214 -14.05 -15.39 -9.04
C GLY A 214 -12.54 -15.49 -8.88
N VAL A 215 -11.98 -14.46 -8.26
CA VAL A 215 -10.55 -14.30 -8.00
C VAL A 215 -10.34 -13.86 -6.56
N MET A 216 -9.28 -14.39 -5.95
CA MET A 216 -8.71 -13.86 -4.71
C MET A 216 -7.26 -13.47 -4.94
N TRP A 217 -6.79 -12.41 -4.27
CA TRP A 217 -5.35 -12.21 -4.16
C TRP A 217 -4.75 -13.24 -3.21
N SER A 218 -3.64 -13.83 -3.61
CA SER A 218 -2.87 -14.75 -2.79
C SER A 218 -1.39 -14.45 -2.92
N THR A 219 -0.64 -14.61 -1.83
CA THR A 219 0.79 -14.25 -1.78
C THR A 219 1.61 -15.27 -2.55
N GLY A 220 2.37 -14.84 -3.54
CA GLY A 220 3.23 -15.74 -4.30
C GLY A 220 4.50 -16.11 -3.57
N SER A 221 5.08 -17.26 -3.94
CA SER A 221 6.40 -17.72 -3.45
C SER A 221 7.59 -16.88 -3.93
N GLY A 222 7.39 -15.96 -4.86
CA GLY A 222 8.43 -15.24 -5.56
C GLY A 222 8.81 -14.01 -4.79
N ILE A 223 10.08 -13.95 -4.40
CA ILE A 223 10.69 -12.75 -3.85
C ILE A 223 11.46 -12.10 -4.98
N HIS A 224 10.95 -10.96 -5.43
CA HIS A 224 11.42 -10.29 -6.62
C HIS A 224 12.45 -9.22 -6.26
N ALA A 225 13.44 -9.04 -7.12
CA ALA A 225 14.41 -7.96 -7.02
C ALA A 225 14.82 -7.49 -8.41
N THR A 226 15.27 -6.25 -8.52
CA THR A 226 15.90 -5.75 -9.74
C THR A 226 17.42 -5.86 -9.66
N THR A 227 18.07 -5.92 -10.82
CA THR A 227 19.54 -5.79 -10.88
C THR A 227 20.03 -4.47 -10.29
N SER A 228 19.26 -3.39 -10.41
CA SER A 228 19.63 -2.06 -9.90
C SER A 228 19.83 -2.05 -8.38
N ILE A 229 18.87 -2.57 -7.62
CA ILE A 229 18.99 -2.59 -6.14
C ILE A 229 20.17 -3.46 -5.68
N ILE A 230 20.37 -4.62 -6.33
CA ILE A 230 21.48 -5.54 -6.04
C ILE A 230 22.82 -4.87 -6.32
N SER A 231 22.94 -4.15 -7.44
CA SER A 231 24.19 -3.52 -7.85
C SER A 231 24.64 -2.34 -6.99
N LYS A 232 23.71 -1.74 -6.23
CA LYS A 232 23.92 -0.48 -5.49
C LYS A 232 23.98 -0.67 -3.97
N LEU A 233 23.37 -1.73 -3.42
CA LEU A 233 23.43 -2.04 -1.99
C LEU A 233 24.60 -2.96 -1.62
N SER A 234 25.10 -2.80 -0.39
CA SER A 234 25.93 -3.79 0.29
C SER A 234 25.15 -5.10 0.49
N GLU A 235 25.87 -6.22 0.66
CA GLU A 235 25.21 -7.53 0.85
C GLU A 235 24.31 -7.54 2.08
N LYS A 236 24.74 -6.88 3.17
CA LYS A 236 23.94 -6.79 4.40
C LYS A 236 22.69 -5.94 4.18
N ALA A 237 22.80 -4.79 3.52
CA ALA A 237 21.64 -3.96 3.19
C ALA A 237 20.64 -4.70 2.31
N PHE A 238 21.13 -5.39 1.28
CA PHE A 238 20.28 -6.22 0.43
C PHE A 238 19.64 -7.38 1.20
N ALA A 239 20.39 -8.07 2.07
CA ALA A 239 19.87 -9.16 2.89
C ALA A 239 18.75 -8.71 3.85
N VAL A 240 18.85 -7.50 4.42
CA VAL A 240 17.80 -6.92 5.27
C VAL A 240 16.56 -6.54 4.46
N VAL A 241 16.72 -5.95 3.27
CA VAL A 241 15.58 -5.69 2.35
C VAL A 241 14.86 -6.99 1.99
N ILE A 242 15.59 -8.05 1.69
CA ILE A 242 14.99 -9.36 1.40
C ILE A 242 14.32 -9.98 2.65
N ALA A 243 14.86 -9.77 3.84
CA ALA A 243 14.20 -10.19 5.09
C ALA A 243 12.86 -9.45 5.30
N HIS A 244 12.81 -8.15 4.98
CA HIS A 244 11.58 -7.37 4.96
C HIS A 244 10.56 -7.94 3.97
N GLU A 245 10.96 -8.25 2.73
CA GLU A 245 10.06 -8.91 1.77
C GLU A 245 9.55 -10.26 2.28
N LEU A 246 10.40 -11.04 2.93
CA LEU A 246 9.97 -12.28 3.57
C LEU A 246 8.95 -12.06 4.70
N GLY A 247 8.97 -10.90 5.36
CA GLY A 247 7.90 -10.45 6.25
C GLY A 247 6.54 -10.44 5.56
N HIS A 248 6.45 -9.78 4.40
CA HIS A 248 5.24 -9.79 3.57
C HIS A 248 4.85 -11.19 3.10
N TYR A 249 5.84 -12.00 2.76
CA TYR A 249 5.63 -13.37 2.33
C TYR A 249 5.00 -14.24 3.43
N TYR A 250 5.66 -14.37 4.59
CA TYR A 250 5.22 -15.28 5.66
C TYR A 250 3.98 -14.79 6.40
N ARG A 251 3.76 -13.48 6.48
CA ARG A 251 2.49 -12.93 6.97
C ARG A 251 1.37 -12.95 5.93
N ALA A 252 1.69 -13.29 4.69
CA ALA A 252 0.76 -13.30 3.56
C ALA A 252 0.01 -11.96 3.43
N HIS A 253 0.71 -10.84 3.58
CA HIS A 253 0.12 -9.49 3.56
C HIS A 253 -0.64 -9.19 2.26
N GLY A 254 -0.25 -9.82 1.15
CA GLY A 254 -0.92 -9.72 -0.13
C GLY A 254 -2.21 -10.53 -0.30
N SER A 255 -2.57 -11.37 0.67
CA SER A 255 -3.75 -12.21 0.58
C SER A 255 -5.04 -11.43 0.84
N SER A 256 -6.06 -11.65 -0.01
CA SER A 256 -7.42 -11.12 0.21
C SER A 256 -8.01 -11.54 1.56
N ALA A 257 -7.53 -12.63 2.17
CA ALA A 257 -7.99 -13.09 3.48
C ALA A 257 -7.47 -12.24 4.65
N TYR A 258 -6.35 -11.52 4.48
CA TYR A 258 -5.69 -10.77 5.55
C TYR A 258 -5.57 -9.27 5.28
N LYS A 259 -6.01 -8.81 4.12
CA LYS A 259 -6.09 -7.39 3.77
C LYS A 259 -6.85 -6.59 4.84
N GLY A 260 -6.24 -5.51 5.32
CA GLY A 260 -6.80 -4.63 6.35
C GLY A 260 -6.69 -5.13 7.79
N LYS A 261 -5.99 -6.24 8.05
CA LYS A 261 -5.83 -6.79 9.40
C LYS A 261 -4.86 -5.99 10.26
N TYR A 262 -3.73 -5.59 9.69
CA TYR A 262 -2.67 -4.85 10.37
C TYR A 262 -2.76 -3.37 10.02
N GLU A 263 -3.92 -2.73 10.21
CA GLU A 263 -4.12 -1.30 9.89
C GLU A 263 -4.84 -0.63 11.06
N PHE A 264 -4.14 -0.49 12.19
CA PHE A 264 -4.74 0.04 13.42
C PHE A 264 -3.85 1.06 14.13
N TRP A 265 -4.49 1.99 14.83
CA TRP A 265 -3.83 3.00 15.63
C TRP A 265 -3.58 2.49 17.04
N TYR A 266 -2.45 2.84 17.63
CA TYR A 266 -2.06 2.37 18.96
C TYR A 266 -1.34 3.45 19.76
N GLU A 267 -1.36 3.33 21.09
CA GLU A 267 -0.57 4.19 21.97
C GLU A 267 0.88 3.72 22.01
N ARG A 268 1.82 4.60 21.63
CA ARG A 268 3.23 4.21 21.40
C ARG A 268 4.05 4.06 22.68
N ASP A 269 3.58 4.56 23.81
CA ASP A 269 4.34 4.61 25.06
C ASP A 269 4.51 3.23 25.73
N ALA A 270 3.84 2.18 25.23
CA ALA A 270 4.14 0.81 25.63
C ALA A 270 5.50 0.38 25.04
N HIS A 271 6.48 0.13 25.91
CA HIS A 271 7.79 -0.44 25.59
C HIS A 271 7.81 -1.94 25.84
N GLU A 272 6.77 -2.64 25.39
CA GLU A 272 6.66 -4.07 25.58
C GLU A 272 7.17 -4.81 24.33
N ALA A 273 7.83 -5.96 24.53
CA ALA A 273 8.34 -6.83 23.48
C ALA A 273 7.22 -7.67 22.84
N VAL A 274 6.11 -7.02 22.51
CA VAL A 274 4.90 -7.62 21.92
C VAL A 274 4.28 -6.63 20.95
N ARG A 275 3.54 -7.15 19.96
CA ARG A 275 2.75 -6.30 19.06
C ARG A 275 1.83 -5.39 19.88
N PRO A 276 1.74 -4.10 19.49
CA PRO A 276 0.81 -3.20 20.13
C PRO A 276 -0.64 -3.64 19.94
N LEU A 277 -1.49 -3.33 20.92
CA LEU A 277 -2.94 -3.49 20.80
C LEU A 277 -3.57 -2.25 20.16
N PRO A 278 -4.66 -2.41 19.38
CA PRO A 278 -5.44 -1.29 18.90
C PRO A 278 -5.91 -0.39 20.06
N ALA A 279 -5.76 0.91 19.90
CA ALA A 279 -6.37 1.90 20.79
C ALA A 279 -7.90 1.81 20.70
N ALA A 280 -8.60 2.19 21.78
CA ALA A 280 -10.06 2.10 21.85
C ALA A 280 -10.79 2.85 20.73
N ASP A 281 -10.21 3.94 20.23
CA ASP A 281 -10.78 4.74 19.14
C ASP A 281 -10.11 4.49 17.78
N SER A 282 -9.32 3.41 17.63
CA SER A 282 -8.58 3.09 16.41
C SER A 282 -9.47 3.08 15.16
N LEU A 283 -10.68 2.53 15.26
CA LEU A 283 -11.62 2.50 14.12
C LEU A 283 -12.06 3.91 13.73
N ALA A 284 -12.47 4.73 14.69
CA ALA A 284 -12.93 6.09 14.44
C ALA A 284 -11.80 6.97 13.86
N LEU A 285 -10.57 6.84 14.40
CA LEU A 285 -9.40 7.53 13.88
C LEU A 285 -9.03 7.04 12.47
N GLY A 286 -9.13 5.74 12.21
CA GLY A 286 -8.93 5.15 10.88
C GLY A 286 -9.92 5.67 9.83
N GLU A 287 -11.20 5.78 10.17
CA GLU A 287 -12.23 6.36 9.29
C GLU A 287 -11.99 7.85 9.03
N GLN A 288 -11.62 8.60 10.08
CA GLN A 288 -11.28 10.01 9.96
C GLN A 288 -10.08 10.22 9.02
N VAL A 289 -8.99 9.48 9.24
CA VAL A 289 -7.78 9.54 8.41
C VAL A 289 -8.06 9.08 6.98
N LYS A 290 -8.83 8.01 6.78
CA LYS A 290 -9.22 7.55 5.45
C LYS A 290 -10.01 8.63 4.69
N ARG A 291 -10.96 9.30 5.34
CA ARG A 291 -11.69 10.42 4.73
C ARG A 291 -10.74 11.57 4.37
N LEU A 292 -9.89 12.00 5.30
CA LEU A 292 -8.97 13.12 5.07
C LEU A 292 -7.98 12.82 3.94
N SER A 293 -7.39 11.61 3.92
CA SER A 293 -6.41 11.18 2.92
C SER A 293 -6.98 10.92 1.53
N SER A 294 -8.25 10.49 1.43
CA SER A 294 -8.94 10.37 0.14
C SER A 294 -9.12 11.71 -0.56
N SER A 295 -9.12 12.81 0.21
CA SER A 295 -8.86 14.13 -0.31
C SER A 295 -7.34 14.34 -0.35
N GLN A 296 -6.69 14.08 -1.49
CA GLN A 296 -5.29 14.46 -1.74
C GLN A 296 -5.02 15.96 -1.49
N SER A 297 -3.78 16.43 -1.46
CA SER A 297 -3.46 17.86 -1.45
C SER A 297 -2.22 18.09 -2.30
N LEU A 298 -2.13 19.20 -3.05
CA LEU A 298 -0.87 19.54 -3.73
C LEU A 298 0.13 20.11 -2.72
N PRO A 299 1.45 20.05 -3.01
CA PRO A 299 2.40 20.92 -2.35
C PRO A 299 1.97 22.38 -2.50
N ALA A 300 2.15 23.20 -1.46
CA ALA A 300 1.82 24.62 -1.53
C ALA A 300 2.65 25.30 -2.64
N ILE A 301 1.97 25.88 -3.64
CA ILE A 301 2.58 26.58 -4.77
C ILE A 301 2.70 28.06 -4.39
N PRO A 302 3.92 28.62 -4.21
CA PRO A 302 4.05 29.99 -3.76
C PRO A 302 3.41 30.98 -4.73
N GLY A 303 2.45 31.76 -4.23
CA GLY A 303 1.68 32.73 -5.02
C GLY A 303 0.27 32.28 -5.41
N GLN A 304 -0.10 31.01 -5.17
CA GLN A 304 -1.46 30.51 -5.41
C GLN A 304 -2.50 31.29 -4.57
N LYS A 305 -3.73 31.36 -5.07
CA LYS A 305 -4.85 32.05 -4.40
C LYS A 305 -5.71 31.12 -3.56
N VAL A 306 -5.92 29.90 -4.03
CA VAL A 306 -6.73 28.89 -3.34
C VAL A 306 -5.86 28.02 -2.42
N SER A 307 -6.48 27.24 -1.54
CA SER A 307 -5.79 26.22 -0.74
C SER A 307 -5.14 25.14 -1.63
N PRO A 308 -4.11 24.43 -1.15
CA PRO A 308 -3.46 23.39 -1.96
C PRO A 308 -4.40 22.21 -2.30
N ARG A 309 -5.42 21.98 -1.47
CA ARG A 309 -6.45 20.97 -1.71
C ARG A 309 -7.45 21.41 -2.78
N THR A 310 -7.82 22.68 -2.85
CA THR A 310 -8.57 23.23 -4.00
C THR A 310 -7.73 23.22 -5.27
N ALA A 311 -6.44 23.53 -5.19
CA ALA A 311 -5.54 23.43 -6.34
C ALA A 311 -5.47 22.00 -6.90
N ALA A 312 -5.47 20.97 -6.04
CA ALA A 312 -5.54 19.57 -6.46
C ALA A 312 -6.87 19.22 -7.14
N TRP A 313 -7.98 19.86 -6.76
CA TRP A 313 -9.26 19.70 -7.46
C TRP A 313 -9.18 20.23 -8.90
N PHE A 314 -8.55 21.38 -9.11
CA PHE A 314 -8.45 21.97 -10.46
C PHE A 314 -7.66 21.13 -11.46
N VAL A 315 -6.71 20.34 -10.97
CA VAL A 315 -5.91 19.44 -11.81
C VAL A 315 -6.49 18.03 -11.86
N ASP A 316 -7.70 17.80 -11.35
CA ASP A 316 -8.44 16.55 -11.52
C ASP A 316 -9.02 16.44 -12.94
N TYR A 317 -9.15 15.23 -13.45
CA TYR A 317 -9.72 14.98 -14.78
C TYR A 317 -11.20 15.38 -14.83
N SER A 318 -11.98 15.07 -13.79
CA SER A 318 -13.40 15.37 -13.72
C SER A 318 -13.67 16.88 -13.70
N PHE A 319 -12.77 17.66 -13.09
CA PHE A 319 -12.85 19.12 -13.12
C PHE A 319 -12.61 19.67 -14.53
N GLY A 320 -11.58 19.18 -15.22
CA GLY A 320 -11.31 19.57 -16.62
C GLY A 320 -12.48 19.24 -17.55
N MET A 321 -13.13 18.09 -17.35
CA MET A 321 -14.34 17.71 -18.08
C MET A 321 -15.52 18.64 -17.81
N ALA A 322 -15.73 19.07 -16.56
CA ALA A 322 -16.78 20.04 -16.23
C ALA A 322 -16.45 21.45 -16.76
N LEU A 323 -15.19 21.87 -16.70
CA LEU A 323 -14.74 23.19 -17.17
C LEU A 323 -14.89 23.34 -18.69
N ARG A 324 -14.70 22.26 -19.46
CA ARG A 324 -14.87 22.25 -20.93
C ARG A 324 -16.28 22.64 -21.37
N GLU A 325 -17.28 22.34 -20.56
CA GLU A 325 -18.68 22.65 -20.86
C GLU A 325 -19.04 24.12 -20.57
N LEU A 326 -18.09 24.93 -20.06
CA LEU A 326 -18.25 26.36 -19.83
C LEU A 326 -17.53 27.18 -20.92
N PRO A 327 -18.22 27.67 -21.97
CA PRO A 327 -17.57 28.34 -23.10
C PRO A 327 -16.79 29.60 -22.71
N SER A 328 -17.22 30.31 -21.65
CA SER A 328 -16.54 31.49 -21.11
C SER A 328 -15.16 31.17 -20.52
N CYS A 329 -14.86 29.90 -20.26
CA CYS A 329 -13.63 29.43 -19.63
C CYS A 329 -12.70 28.64 -20.57
N VAL A 330 -12.91 28.70 -21.90
CA VAL A 330 -12.08 27.98 -22.89
C VAL A 330 -10.58 28.22 -22.72
N ASP A 331 -10.19 29.46 -22.38
CA ASP A 331 -8.80 29.85 -22.17
C ASP A 331 -8.14 29.15 -20.98
N ALA A 332 -8.92 28.86 -19.94
CA ALA A 332 -8.49 28.13 -18.75
C ALA A 332 -8.48 26.62 -19.04
N GLU A 333 -9.48 26.09 -19.75
CA GLU A 333 -9.51 24.69 -20.18
C GLU A 333 -8.32 24.34 -21.07
N MET A 334 -7.99 25.19 -22.05
CA MET A 334 -6.83 24.97 -22.91
C MET A 334 -5.51 24.99 -22.13
N ALA A 335 -5.44 25.71 -21.00
CA ALA A 335 -4.25 25.69 -20.16
C ALA A 335 -4.08 24.37 -19.37
N LEU A 336 -5.15 23.57 -19.25
CA LEU A 336 -5.16 22.20 -18.69
C LEU A 336 -4.72 21.12 -19.69
N SER A 337 -4.03 21.47 -20.79
CA SER A 337 -3.59 20.48 -21.80
C SER A 337 -2.08 20.19 -21.77
N GLY A 338 -1.38 20.50 -20.67
CA GLY A 338 0.08 20.38 -20.58
C GLY A 338 0.57 19.29 -19.61
N SER A 339 1.81 18.82 -19.82
CA SER A 339 2.48 17.85 -18.93
C SER A 339 2.70 18.37 -17.51
N TRP A 340 2.58 19.68 -17.28
CA TRP A 340 2.68 20.28 -15.94
C TRP A 340 1.59 19.77 -15.00
N MET A 341 0.38 19.52 -15.51
CA MET A 341 -0.75 19.04 -14.72
C MET A 341 -0.49 17.62 -14.25
N THR A 342 -0.01 16.73 -15.13
CA THR A 342 0.39 15.38 -14.75
C THR A 342 1.54 15.39 -13.76
N THR A 343 2.51 16.31 -13.90
CA THR A 343 3.55 16.50 -12.88
C THR A 343 2.96 16.84 -11.51
N LEU A 344 2.00 17.77 -11.42
CA LEU A 344 1.37 18.10 -10.12
C LEU A 344 0.49 16.96 -9.60
N ARG A 345 -0.33 16.33 -10.45
CA ARG A 345 -1.25 15.25 -10.07
C ARG A 345 -0.52 14.03 -9.52
N TYR A 346 0.63 13.68 -10.11
CA TYR A 346 1.43 12.53 -9.69
C TYR A 346 2.60 12.93 -8.78
N GLY A 347 2.56 14.14 -8.22
CA GLY A 347 3.49 14.58 -7.19
C GLY A 347 4.95 14.64 -7.64
N GLY A 348 5.24 15.24 -8.80
CA GLY A 348 6.59 15.66 -9.22
C GLY A 348 6.97 17.05 -8.70
N THR A 349 8.27 17.44 -8.71
CA THR A 349 8.67 18.75 -8.14
C THR A 349 8.03 19.76 -9.04
N PRO A 350 7.27 20.74 -8.51
CA PRO A 350 6.91 21.88 -9.31
C PRO A 350 8.22 22.60 -9.64
N THR A 351 8.77 22.36 -10.84
CA THR A 351 9.82 23.21 -11.38
C THR A 351 9.26 24.63 -11.49
N GLU A 352 10.12 25.64 -11.61
CA GLU A 352 9.64 27.01 -11.80
C GLU A 352 8.73 27.12 -13.04
N ALA A 353 8.95 26.27 -14.05
CA ALA A 353 8.07 26.15 -15.22
C ALA A 353 6.68 25.58 -14.87
N VAL A 354 6.61 24.50 -14.08
CA VAL A 354 5.33 23.93 -13.61
C VAL A 354 4.57 24.92 -12.73
N ARG A 355 5.28 25.59 -11.81
CA ARG A 355 4.71 26.64 -10.96
C ARG A 355 4.16 27.79 -11.80
N SER A 356 4.94 28.30 -12.75
CA SER A 356 4.50 29.38 -13.64
C SER A 356 3.28 28.98 -14.48
N ALA A 357 3.24 27.73 -14.97
CA ALA A 357 2.10 27.19 -15.71
C ALA A 357 0.84 27.10 -14.85
N TYR A 358 0.95 26.59 -13.61
CA TYR A 358 -0.16 26.56 -12.67
C TYR A 358 -0.69 27.97 -12.37
N LEU A 359 0.19 28.92 -12.04
CA LEU A 359 -0.25 30.29 -11.71
C LEU A 359 -0.89 31.00 -12.91
N ALA A 360 -0.41 30.73 -14.12
CA ALA A 360 -1.02 31.25 -15.34
C ALA A 360 -2.42 30.64 -15.58
N PHE A 361 -2.57 29.33 -15.35
CA PHE A 361 -3.86 28.65 -15.38
C PHE A 361 -4.83 29.19 -14.31
N GLU A 362 -4.41 29.26 -13.04
CA GLU A 362 -5.24 29.76 -11.93
C GLU A 362 -5.74 31.18 -12.23
N LYS A 363 -4.87 32.04 -12.76
CA LYS A 363 -5.26 33.39 -13.17
C LYS A 363 -6.33 33.39 -14.27
N LYS A 364 -6.20 32.53 -15.29
CA LYS A 364 -7.18 32.42 -16.39
C LYS A 364 -8.52 31.87 -15.88
N LEU A 365 -8.48 30.86 -15.01
CA LEU A 365 -9.65 30.27 -14.39
C LEU A 365 -10.42 31.32 -13.58
N LEU A 366 -9.75 32.01 -12.65
CA LEU A 366 -10.40 33.01 -11.80
C LEU A 366 -10.94 34.20 -12.60
N ALA A 367 -10.31 34.53 -13.75
CA ALA A 367 -10.81 35.59 -14.62
C ALA A 367 -12.16 35.25 -15.29
N CYS A 368 -12.37 33.99 -15.70
CA CYS A 368 -13.65 33.57 -16.27
C CYS A 368 -14.68 33.16 -15.19
N ALA A 369 -14.21 32.72 -14.03
CA ALA A 369 -15.05 32.15 -12.98
C ALA A 369 -16.11 33.13 -12.47
N ALA A 370 -15.78 34.43 -12.42
CA ALA A 370 -16.68 35.48 -11.95
C ALA A 370 -17.94 35.69 -12.81
N SER A 371 -17.97 35.18 -14.04
CA SER A 371 -19.10 35.34 -14.98
C SER A 371 -19.64 34.03 -15.54
N ALA A 372 -18.91 32.92 -15.38
CA ALA A 372 -19.35 31.60 -15.83
C ALA A 372 -20.42 31.05 -14.88
N ALA A 373 -21.63 30.76 -15.38
CA ALA A 373 -22.69 30.14 -14.58
C ALA A 373 -22.50 28.62 -14.49
N VAL A 374 -22.65 28.05 -13.30
CA VAL A 374 -22.51 26.59 -13.08
C VAL A 374 -23.78 25.83 -13.46
N GLY A 375 -24.95 26.45 -13.34
CA GLY A 375 -26.24 25.75 -13.23
C GLY A 375 -26.54 24.64 -14.25
N ALA A 376 -26.17 24.78 -15.52
CA ALA A 376 -26.39 23.73 -16.53
C ALA A 376 -25.49 22.49 -16.31
N GLU A 377 -24.32 22.67 -15.72
CA GLU A 377 -23.28 21.64 -15.49
C GLU A 377 -23.15 21.24 -14.02
N ARG A 378 -24.13 21.63 -13.20
CA ARG A 378 -24.24 21.37 -11.76
C ARG A 378 -23.84 19.95 -11.38
N GLU A 379 -24.43 18.95 -12.02
CA GLU A 379 -24.21 17.54 -11.69
C GLU A 379 -22.78 17.09 -11.99
N ARG A 380 -22.14 17.64 -13.04
CA ARG A 380 -20.73 17.33 -13.35
C ARG A 380 -19.79 17.93 -12.32
N PHE A 381 -20.03 19.18 -11.93
CA PHE A 381 -19.25 19.82 -10.88
C PHE A 381 -19.44 19.12 -9.53
N LEU A 382 -20.67 18.75 -9.18
CA LEU A 382 -20.97 17.99 -7.97
C LEU A 382 -20.26 16.62 -7.99
N ALA A 383 -20.30 15.88 -9.09
CA ALA A 383 -19.57 14.62 -9.22
C ALA A 383 -18.05 14.81 -9.07
N SER A 384 -17.49 15.88 -9.65
CA SER A 384 -16.08 16.23 -9.50
C SER A 384 -15.69 16.64 -8.07
N LEU A 385 -16.60 17.24 -7.31
CA LEU A 385 -16.39 17.62 -5.91
C LEU A 385 -16.56 16.42 -4.99
N GLY A 386 -17.52 15.54 -5.27
CA GLY A 386 -17.77 14.32 -4.50
C GLY A 386 -16.59 13.34 -4.50
N SER A 387 -15.86 13.24 -5.63
CA SER A 387 -14.62 12.45 -5.68
C SER A 387 -13.48 13.07 -4.84
N ARG A 388 -13.58 14.36 -4.54
CA ARG A 388 -12.51 15.17 -3.95
C ARG A 388 -12.69 15.46 -2.47
N PHE A 389 -13.93 15.62 -2.04
CA PHE A 389 -14.33 16.00 -0.69
C PHE A 389 -15.38 15.00 -0.16
N PRO A 390 -14.99 13.74 0.08
CA PRO A 390 -15.93 12.71 0.48
C PRO A 390 -16.56 13.04 1.84
N GLY A 391 -17.88 12.89 1.92
CA GLY A 391 -18.68 13.24 3.09
C GLY A 391 -19.09 14.72 3.17
N ALA A 392 -18.65 15.57 2.23
CA ALA A 392 -19.20 16.92 2.12
C ALA A 392 -20.64 16.88 1.60
N ASN A 393 -21.54 17.60 2.26
CA ASN A 393 -22.92 17.77 1.78
C ASN A 393 -22.92 18.65 0.52
N GLU A 394 -23.75 18.31 -0.46
CA GLU A 394 -24.00 19.13 -1.64
C GLU A 394 -24.34 20.59 -1.30
N ALA A 395 -25.11 20.81 -0.23
CA ALA A 395 -25.46 22.14 0.28
C ALA A 395 -24.25 22.97 0.75
N SER A 396 -23.07 22.37 0.92
CA SER A 396 -21.83 23.08 1.21
C SER A 396 -21.25 23.79 -0.01
N PHE A 397 -21.73 23.48 -1.22
CA PHE A 397 -21.23 24.01 -2.47
C PHE A 397 -22.24 24.95 -3.13
N ALA A 398 -21.77 26.12 -3.58
CA ALA A 398 -22.60 27.13 -4.24
C ALA A 398 -22.84 26.78 -5.72
N LEU A 399 -23.59 25.70 -5.97
CA LEU A 399 -23.81 25.16 -7.31
C LEU A 399 -24.78 25.97 -8.19
N ASP A 400 -25.64 26.79 -7.57
CA ASP A 400 -26.63 27.62 -8.30
C ASP A 400 -26.08 29.01 -8.69
N GLY A 401 -24.79 29.26 -8.43
CA GLY A 401 -24.12 30.54 -8.66
C GLY A 401 -23.16 30.55 -9.85
N THR A 402 -22.18 31.43 -9.76
CA THR A 402 -21.04 31.47 -10.67
C THR A 402 -20.01 30.41 -10.32
N LEU A 403 -19.11 30.10 -11.25
CA LEU A 403 -17.97 29.24 -10.97
C LEU A 403 -17.09 29.82 -9.87
N GLN A 404 -17.03 31.15 -9.71
CA GLN A 404 -16.32 31.78 -8.59
C GLN A 404 -16.97 31.43 -7.25
N ASP A 405 -18.31 31.52 -7.15
CA ASP A 405 -19.03 31.15 -5.93
C ASP A 405 -18.77 29.66 -5.58
N LEU A 406 -18.77 28.81 -6.60
CA LEU A 406 -18.45 27.39 -6.43
C LEU A 406 -17.00 27.20 -5.94
N ILE A 407 -16.02 27.86 -6.56
CA ILE A 407 -14.61 27.79 -6.16
C ILE A 407 -14.44 28.26 -4.72
N ASP A 408 -15.06 29.37 -4.33
CA ASP A 408 -14.93 29.93 -2.98
C ASP A 408 -15.57 29.00 -1.93
N SER A 409 -16.74 28.43 -2.23
CA SER A 409 -17.39 27.44 -1.35
C SER A 409 -16.59 26.14 -1.24
N ALA A 410 -16.03 25.64 -2.35
CA ALA A 410 -15.14 24.48 -2.35
C ALA A 410 -13.84 24.76 -1.59
N ASP A 411 -13.26 25.95 -1.73
CA ASP A 411 -12.04 26.34 -0.99
C ASP A 411 -12.28 26.45 0.51
N LYS A 412 -13.47 26.89 0.92
CA LYS A 412 -13.87 26.87 2.32
C LYS A 412 -13.95 25.44 2.86
N VAL A 413 -14.58 24.51 2.12
CA VAL A 413 -14.63 23.08 2.50
C VAL A 413 -13.22 22.50 2.56
N ALA A 414 -12.38 22.80 1.57
CA ALA A 414 -11.00 22.33 1.50
C ALA A 414 -10.16 22.78 2.71
N ARG A 415 -10.31 24.05 3.13
CA ARG A 415 -9.65 24.57 4.33
C ARG A 415 -10.12 23.89 5.61
N THR A 416 -11.41 23.54 5.73
CA THR A 416 -11.90 22.76 6.87
C THR A 416 -11.25 21.37 6.93
N PHE A 417 -11.02 20.72 5.79
CA PHE A 417 -10.24 19.47 5.74
C PHE A 417 -8.79 19.70 6.17
N ASP A 418 -8.14 20.79 5.75
CA ASP A 418 -6.77 21.11 6.14
C ASP A 418 -6.65 21.39 7.66
N GLU A 419 -7.60 22.14 8.23
CA GLU A 419 -7.69 22.40 9.68
C GLU A 419 -7.90 21.11 10.47
N GLU A 420 -8.77 20.22 9.98
CA GLU A 420 -9.01 18.93 10.60
C GLU A 420 -7.80 18.01 10.52
N GLU A 421 -7.12 17.94 9.37
CA GLU A 421 -5.89 17.16 9.22
C GLU A 421 -4.78 17.69 10.14
N ALA A 422 -4.65 19.02 10.28
CA ALA A 422 -3.71 19.62 11.22
C ALA A 422 -4.03 19.23 12.68
N ALA A 423 -5.31 19.26 13.07
CA ALA A 423 -5.75 18.84 14.40
C ALA A 423 -5.49 17.34 14.66
N VAL A 424 -5.72 16.48 13.66
CA VAL A 424 -5.38 15.05 13.74
C VAL A 424 -3.87 14.88 13.93
N ARG A 425 -3.04 15.56 13.14
CA ARG A 425 -1.57 15.48 13.26
C ARG A 425 -1.08 15.97 14.62
N GLU A 426 -1.65 17.05 15.14
CA GLU A 426 -1.36 17.55 16.48
C GLU A 426 -1.73 16.50 17.54
N ARG A 427 -2.91 15.87 17.40
CA ARG A 427 -3.36 14.79 18.29
C ARG A 427 -2.40 13.59 18.27
N LEU A 428 -2.01 13.13 17.08
CA LEU A 428 -1.07 12.01 16.91
C LEU A 428 0.27 12.33 17.59
N THR A 429 0.74 13.57 17.44
CA THR A 429 1.99 14.06 18.04
C THR A 429 1.90 14.11 19.56
N LYS A 430 0.92 14.84 20.09
CA LYS A 430 0.74 15.12 21.51
C LYS A 430 0.49 13.85 22.33
N ASN A 431 -0.29 12.93 21.79
CA ASN A 431 -0.67 11.70 22.47
C ASN A 431 0.22 10.51 22.07
N ARG A 432 1.26 10.75 21.26
CA ARG A 432 2.20 9.72 20.80
C ARG A 432 1.48 8.50 20.22
N ILE A 433 0.52 8.76 19.34
CA ILE A 433 -0.25 7.70 18.68
C ILE A 433 0.55 7.22 17.46
N GLY A 434 0.79 5.92 17.38
CA GLY A 434 1.37 5.26 16.22
C GLY A 434 0.29 4.64 15.33
N TRP A 435 0.67 4.32 14.10
CA TRP A 435 -0.12 3.50 13.18
C TRP A 435 0.66 2.22 12.93
N TYR A 436 0.07 1.06 13.27
CA TYR A 436 0.63 -0.25 12.97
C TYR A 436 0.16 -0.67 11.59
N THR A 437 1.12 -1.00 10.72
CA THR A 437 0.87 -1.39 9.32
C THR A 437 1.49 -2.74 9.00
N THR A 438 1.09 -3.35 7.89
CA THR A 438 1.77 -4.51 7.31
C THR A 438 3.26 -4.26 7.05
N GLU A 439 3.64 -3.01 6.82
CA GLU A 439 5.03 -2.60 6.57
C GLU A 439 5.83 -2.58 7.86
N GLN A 440 5.25 -2.07 8.95
CA GLN A 440 5.87 -2.17 10.27
C GLN A 440 6.04 -3.64 10.67
N GLU A 441 5.00 -4.46 10.48
CA GLU A 441 5.07 -5.91 10.77
C GLU A 441 6.17 -6.61 9.96
N ALA A 442 6.38 -6.23 8.70
CA ALA A 442 7.46 -6.77 7.88
C ALA A 442 8.85 -6.28 8.31
N ASP A 443 8.97 -5.02 8.78
CA ASP A 443 10.19 -4.49 9.38
C ASP A 443 10.56 -5.21 10.69
N ASP A 444 9.57 -5.43 11.57
CA ASP A 444 9.75 -6.14 12.83
C ASP A 444 10.28 -7.57 12.55
N LEU A 445 9.68 -8.27 11.58
CA LEU A 445 10.16 -9.60 11.15
C LEU A 445 11.55 -9.54 10.52
N ALA A 446 11.88 -8.48 9.78
CA ALA A 446 13.19 -8.31 9.17
C ALA A 446 14.29 -8.22 10.22
N MET A 447 14.04 -7.52 11.34
CA MET A 447 14.96 -7.46 12.49
C MET A 447 15.20 -8.85 13.07
N GLU A 448 14.12 -9.58 13.39
CA GLU A 448 14.24 -10.90 13.98
C GLU A 448 14.96 -11.88 13.03
N LEU A 449 14.54 -11.96 11.77
CA LEU A 449 15.13 -12.88 10.80
C LEU A 449 16.60 -12.57 10.52
N SER A 450 16.95 -11.29 10.39
CA SER A 450 18.32 -10.86 10.13
C SER A 450 19.23 -11.15 11.33
N THR A 451 18.73 -10.96 12.56
CA THR A 451 19.50 -11.28 13.78
C THR A 451 19.70 -12.78 13.96
N LEU A 452 18.68 -13.58 13.68
CA LEU A 452 18.78 -15.05 13.66
C LEU A 452 19.64 -15.58 12.50
N ALA A 453 19.82 -14.79 11.44
CA ALA A 453 20.75 -15.08 10.35
C ALA A 453 22.19 -14.60 10.63
N GLY A 454 22.46 -14.03 11.81
CA GLY A 454 23.78 -13.69 12.31
C GLY A 454 24.21 -12.23 12.11
N LEU A 455 23.30 -11.33 11.78
CA LEU A 455 23.56 -9.88 11.83
C LEU A 455 23.29 -9.34 13.24
N THR A 456 24.08 -8.38 13.71
CA THR A 456 23.75 -7.64 14.94
C THR A 456 22.58 -6.67 14.69
N PRO A 457 21.79 -6.30 15.72
CA PRO A 457 20.74 -5.29 15.57
C PRO A 457 21.26 -3.96 14.98
N LYS A 458 22.47 -3.55 15.36
CA LYS A 458 23.14 -2.38 14.79
C LYS A 458 23.39 -2.53 13.28
N GLU A 459 23.87 -3.69 12.84
CA GLU A 459 24.09 -3.94 11.41
C GLU A 459 22.78 -3.93 10.63
N VAL A 460 21.68 -4.40 11.21
CA VAL A 460 20.34 -4.31 10.59
C VAL A 460 19.90 -2.85 10.43
N LEU A 461 20.02 -2.04 11.50
CA LEU A 461 19.65 -0.61 11.45
C LEU A 461 20.54 0.18 10.47
N ASP A 462 21.85 -0.06 10.46
CA ASP A 462 22.77 0.58 9.52
C ASP A 462 22.49 0.16 8.06
N ALA A 463 22.18 -1.12 7.83
CA ALA A 463 21.72 -1.64 6.54
C ALA A 463 20.42 -0.98 6.07
N TRP A 464 19.47 -0.75 6.99
CA TRP A 464 18.22 -0.05 6.67
C TRP A 464 18.46 1.42 6.33
N VAL A 465 19.38 2.11 7.03
CA VAL A 465 19.81 3.47 6.68
C VAL A 465 20.43 3.53 5.27
N GLU A 466 21.22 2.52 4.89
CA GLU A 466 21.76 2.41 3.53
C GLU A 466 20.64 2.25 2.49
N ALA A 467 19.69 1.34 2.72
CA ALA A 467 18.54 1.13 1.86
C ALA A 467 17.69 2.40 1.70
N ILE A 468 17.35 3.08 2.80
CA ILE A 468 16.62 4.36 2.78
C ILE A 468 17.40 5.42 1.99
N THR A 469 18.72 5.50 2.16
CA THR A 469 19.56 6.45 1.42
C THR A 469 19.48 6.20 -0.08
N LEU A 470 19.46 4.93 -0.48
CA LEU A 470 19.33 4.55 -1.88
C LEU A 470 17.94 4.88 -2.43
N PHE A 471 16.87 4.50 -1.72
CA PHE A 471 15.50 4.75 -2.12
C PHE A 471 15.18 6.25 -2.22
N GLU A 472 15.63 7.07 -1.26
CA GLU A 472 15.46 8.53 -1.34
C GLU A 472 16.37 9.19 -2.40
N GLY A 473 17.43 8.52 -2.86
CA GLY A 473 18.24 9.02 -3.96
C GLY A 473 17.57 8.84 -5.34
N ASP A 474 16.90 7.71 -5.53
CA ASP A 474 16.27 7.30 -6.81
C ASP A 474 14.81 7.73 -6.91
N TYR A 475 14.11 7.70 -5.78
CA TYR A 475 12.77 8.23 -5.57
C TYR A 475 12.85 9.33 -4.52
N PRO A 476 13.50 10.47 -4.81
CA PRO A 476 13.57 11.58 -3.87
C PRO A 476 12.16 11.92 -3.43
N ALA A 477 11.92 11.68 -2.13
CA ALA A 477 10.64 11.80 -1.45
C ALA A 477 9.98 13.08 -1.92
N SER A 478 9.09 12.91 -2.87
CA SER A 478 8.60 13.98 -3.68
C SER A 478 7.79 14.90 -2.77
N TYR A 479 8.37 16.04 -2.41
CA TYR A 479 7.65 17.25 -1.98
C TYR A 479 6.92 17.13 -0.65
N ARG A 480 7.68 16.75 0.39
CA ARG A 480 7.32 16.71 1.82
C ARG A 480 6.47 17.89 2.31
N SER A 481 5.20 17.86 1.97
CA SER A 481 4.08 18.46 2.72
C SER A 481 3.29 17.36 3.43
N ASP A 482 3.82 16.13 3.42
CA ASP A 482 3.22 14.95 4.04
C ASP A 482 3.58 14.84 5.54
N GLY A 483 4.47 15.70 6.04
CA GLY A 483 4.94 15.71 7.42
C GLY A 483 6.12 14.79 7.71
N SER A 484 6.78 14.20 6.70
CA SER A 484 7.98 13.37 6.90
C SER A 484 9.23 14.19 7.20
N LEU A 485 10.19 13.59 7.93
CA LEU A 485 11.51 14.18 8.17
C LEU A 485 12.43 13.94 6.97
N ASP A 486 13.35 14.87 6.71
CA ASP A 486 14.40 14.67 5.72
C ASP A 486 15.45 13.65 6.17
N LEU A 487 16.17 13.05 5.21
CA LEU A 487 17.16 12.01 5.47
C LEU A 487 18.29 12.46 6.39
N ALA A 488 18.75 13.72 6.28
CA ALA A 488 19.84 14.23 7.09
C ALA A 488 19.39 14.38 8.55
N THR A 489 18.20 14.96 8.75
CA THR A 489 17.53 15.04 10.05
C THR A 489 17.30 13.65 10.64
N CYS A 490 16.83 12.70 9.83
CA CYS A 490 16.61 11.33 10.28
C CYS A 490 17.90 10.63 10.74
N LYS A 491 18.98 10.73 9.96
CA LYS A 491 20.29 10.19 10.32
C LYS A 491 20.84 10.83 11.60
N ALA A 492 20.62 12.13 11.79
CA ALA A 492 21.01 12.83 13.01
C ALA A 492 20.22 12.36 14.25
N LEU A 493 18.92 12.07 14.10
CA LEU A 493 18.12 11.46 15.16
C LEU A 493 18.57 10.04 15.47
N TYR A 494 18.76 9.20 14.45
CA TYR A 494 19.27 7.83 14.63
C TYR A 494 20.63 7.81 15.34
N ALA A 495 21.57 8.68 14.95
CA ALA A 495 22.87 8.80 15.60
C ALA A 495 22.80 9.25 17.08
N ASN A 496 21.66 9.78 17.52
CA ASN A 496 21.37 10.18 18.89
C ASN A 496 20.31 9.30 19.56
N ASP A 497 20.17 8.03 19.13
CA ASP A 497 19.21 7.07 19.68
C ASP A 497 17.76 7.58 19.66
N PHE A 498 17.42 8.35 18.62
CA PHE A 498 16.14 9.06 18.50
C PHE A 498 15.78 9.87 19.75
N THR A 499 16.76 10.57 20.32
CA THR A 499 16.56 11.52 21.43
C THR A 499 16.86 12.96 21.01
N THR A 500 16.16 13.90 21.63
CA THR A 500 16.42 15.35 21.54
C THR A 500 16.80 15.91 22.89
N THR A 501 17.59 16.98 22.91
CA THR A 501 17.96 17.70 24.12
C THR A 501 17.07 18.93 24.29
N LYS A 502 16.42 19.05 25.44
CA LYS A 502 15.62 20.22 25.84
C LYS A 502 16.51 21.42 26.14
N GLU A 503 15.88 22.60 26.24
CA GLU A 503 16.56 23.85 26.65
C GLU A 503 17.26 23.73 28.02
N ASP A 504 16.73 22.89 28.92
CA ASP A 504 17.30 22.62 30.25
C ASP A 504 18.44 21.58 30.25
N GLY A 505 18.84 21.07 29.07
CA GLY A 505 19.90 20.08 28.90
C GLY A 505 19.46 18.63 29.13
N THR A 506 18.19 18.37 29.48
CA THR A 506 17.69 17.00 29.64
C THR A 506 17.38 16.36 28.28
N LYS A 507 17.56 15.04 28.19
CA LYS A 507 17.19 14.27 26.98
C LYS A 507 15.74 13.81 27.06
N GLU A 508 15.04 13.84 25.94
CA GLU A 508 13.73 13.21 25.76
C GLU A 508 13.64 12.42 24.45
N PRO A 509 12.74 11.44 24.35
CA PRO A 509 12.45 10.77 23.08
C PRO A 509 12.02 11.77 22.02
N ALA A 510 12.66 11.74 20.86
CA ALA A 510 12.31 12.55 19.71
C ALA A 510 10.93 12.13 19.19
N TYR A 511 10.13 13.12 18.78
CA TYR A 511 8.95 12.81 17.98
C TYR A 511 9.35 12.56 16.53
N VAL A 512 9.11 11.33 16.06
CA VAL A 512 9.24 10.98 14.65
C VAL A 512 7.83 10.92 14.04
N PRO A 513 7.50 11.79 13.07
CA PRO A 513 6.19 11.83 12.43
C PRO A 513 5.99 10.64 11.48
N ILE A 514 4.76 10.15 11.41
CA ILE A 514 4.37 9.03 10.53
C ILE A 514 4.61 9.35 9.05
N GLY A 515 4.50 10.63 8.66
CA GLY A 515 4.50 11.06 7.27
C GLY A 515 3.08 11.15 6.72
N SER A 516 2.91 10.81 5.44
CA SER A 516 1.59 10.81 4.77
C SER A 516 0.56 9.96 5.52
N LEU A 517 -0.57 10.57 5.89
CA LEU A 517 -1.69 9.86 6.51
C LEU A 517 -2.47 8.99 5.51
N GLY A 518 -2.21 9.14 4.21
CA GLY A 518 -2.79 8.27 3.17
C GLY A 518 -1.90 7.10 2.77
N GLY A 519 -0.67 7.02 3.27
CA GLY A 519 0.30 6.00 2.89
C GLY A 519 0.50 4.95 3.98
N LEU A 520 0.07 3.71 3.70
CA LEU A 520 0.29 2.55 4.59
C LEU A 520 1.78 2.15 4.75
N HIS A 521 2.65 2.71 3.90
CA HIS A 521 4.09 2.50 3.96
C HIS A 521 4.81 3.47 4.90
N HIS A 522 4.11 4.47 5.46
CA HIS A 522 4.69 5.52 6.30
C HIS A 522 5.93 6.19 5.67
N SER A 523 6.52 7.13 6.39
CA SER A 523 7.82 7.69 6.02
C SER A 523 8.97 6.73 6.39
N ASN A 524 10.02 6.74 5.59
CA ASN A 524 11.23 5.94 5.83
C ASN A 524 11.83 6.17 7.22
N CYS A 525 11.84 7.42 7.70
CA CYS A 525 12.35 7.72 9.03
C CYS A 525 11.49 7.13 10.15
N TYR A 526 10.17 7.14 9.98
CA TYR A 526 9.25 6.53 10.94
C TYR A 526 9.43 5.02 11.02
N ARG A 527 9.64 4.36 9.87
CA ARG A 527 9.98 2.94 9.81
C ARG A 527 11.29 2.61 10.52
N LEU A 528 12.35 3.36 10.25
CA LEU A 528 13.64 3.20 10.95
C LEU A 528 13.48 3.42 12.47
N PHE A 529 12.70 4.41 12.89
CA PHE A 529 12.41 4.66 14.30
C PHE A 529 11.68 3.50 14.96
N ASN A 530 10.66 2.92 14.32
CA ASN A 530 9.98 1.75 14.84
C ASN A 530 10.89 0.52 14.89
N LEU A 531 11.70 0.30 13.85
CA LEU A 531 12.68 -0.77 13.82
C LEU A 531 13.75 -0.63 14.92
N TRP A 532 14.16 0.60 15.23
CA TRP A 532 15.03 0.89 16.37
C TRP A 532 14.32 0.57 17.70
N ARG A 533 13.08 1.01 17.89
CA ARG A 533 12.28 0.69 19.09
C ARG A 533 12.13 -0.81 19.28
N GLU A 534 11.84 -1.53 18.21
CA GLU A 534 11.73 -2.98 18.16
C GLU A 534 13.03 -3.64 18.67
N SER A 535 14.19 -3.19 18.18
CA SER A 535 15.48 -3.71 18.63
C SER A 535 15.75 -3.50 20.13
N ILE A 536 15.29 -2.37 20.68
CA ILE A 536 15.45 -2.04 22.10
C ILE A 536 14.48 -2.86 22.96
N ALA A 537 13.23 -3.00 22.52
CA ALA A 537 12.22 -3.73 23.29
C ALA A 537 12.54 -5.22 23.39
N HIS A 538 13.02 -5.82 22.31
CA HIS A 538 13.26 -7.27 22.22
C HIS A 538 14.67 -7.72 22.60
N GLU A 539 15.64 -6.80 22.70
CA GLU A 539 17.04 -7.09 23.04
C GLU A 539 17.64 -8.27 22.23
N TYR A 540 17.38 -8.29 20.92
CA TYR A 540 17.74 -9.40 20.04
C TYR A 540 19.21 -9.85 20.19
N VAL A 541 19.40 -11.14 20.42
CA VAL A 541 20.72 -11.78 20.47
C VAL A 541 21.04 -12.37 19.11
N PRO A 542 22.09 -11.89 18.42
CA PRO A 542 22.45 -12.40 17.10
C PRO A 542 22.93 -13.84 17.18
N ALA A 543 22.55 -14.64 16.18
CA ALA A 543 23.14 -15.96 15.97
C ALA A 543 24.62 -15.84 15.56
N ALA A 544 25.32 -16.97 15.47
CA ALA A 544 26.67 -16.98 14.93
C ALA A 544 26.67 -16.43 13.49
N ALA A 545 27.66 -15.58 13.19
CA ALA A 545 27.82 -15.03 11.85
C ALA A 545 27.93 -16.18 10.83
N PRO A 546 27.18 -16.11 9.72
CA PRO A 546 27.16 -17.19 8.75
C PRO A 546 28.48 -17.25 7.97
N GLU A 547 28.75 -18.40 7.37
CA GLU A 547 29.85 -18.54 6.42
C GLU A 547 29.67 -17.57 5.23
N GLU A 548 30.77 -16.94 4.82
CA GLU A 548 30.79 -16.06 3.65
C GLU A 548 30.40 -16.85 2.40
N LEU A 549 29.50 -16.28 1.61
CA LEU A 549 29.06 -16.90 0.37
C LEU A 549 30.06 -16.56 -0.74
N SER A 550 30.43 -17.56 -1.56
CA SER A 550 31.23 -17.40 -2.77
C SER A 550 30.34 -17.28 -4.02
N PRO A 551 30.69 -16.47 -5.04
CA PRO A 551 31.84 -15.54 -5.14
C PRO A 551 31.70 -14.30 -4.25
N ALA A 552 32.66 -13.37 -4.21
CA ALA A 552 32.49 -12.17 -3.39
C ALA A 552 31.27 -11.32 -3.83
N TRP A 553 30.61 -10.61 -2.91
CA TRP A 553 29.45 -9.76 -3.26
C TRP A 553 29.77 -8.72 -4.34
N SER A 554 30.99 -8.19 -4.37
CA SER A 554 31.44 -7.29 -5.42
C SER A 554 31.34 -7.92 -6.82
N GLU A 555 31.61 -9.22 -6.96
CA GLU A 555 31.44 -9.94 -8.23
C GLU A 555 29.96 -10.09 -8.60
N ILE A 556 29.08 -10.29 -7.61
CA ILE A 556 27.62 -10.32 -7.79
C ILE A 556 27.10 -8.95 -8.23
N GLN A 557 27.59 -7.86 -7.61
CA GLN A 557 27.24 -6.50 -8.00
C GLN A 557 27.68 -6.21 -9.44
N GLU A 558 28.90 -6.58 -9.83
CA GLU A 558 29.38 -6.40 -11.20
C GLU A 558 28.57 -7.23 -12.21
N ALA A 559 28.17 -8.46 -11.86
CA ALA A 559 27.25 -9.24 -12.69
C ALA A 559 25.90 -8.54 -12.85
N ALA A 560 25.30 -8.05 -11.77
CA ALA A 560 24.05 -7.31 -11.80
C ALA A 560 24.14 -6.02 -12.64
N LYS A 561 25.24 -5.26 -12.56
CA LYS A 561 25.47 -4.05 -13.38
C LYS A 561 25.48 -4.37 -14.87
N ARG A 562 26.23 -5.41 -15.28
CA ARG A 562 26.31 -5.84 -16.69
C ARG A 562 24.93 -6.16 -17.25
N ASP A 563 24.13 -6.91 -16.49
CA ASP A 563 22.78 -7.29 -16.92
C ASP A 563 21.78 -6.14 -16.93
N GLY A 564 21.88 -5.21 -15.99
CA GLY A 564 21.02 -4.03 -15.91
C GLY A 564 21.29 -3.01 -17.04
N SER A 565 22.54 -2.91 -17.51
CA SER A 565 22.94 -2.01 -18.60
C SER A 565 22.66 -2.54 -20.03
N GLY A 566 22.32 -3.82 -20.16
CA GLY A 566 22.32 -4.56 -21.43
C GLY A 566 21.11 -4.38 -22.36
N GLY A 567 20.35 -3.28 -22.25
CA GLY A 567 19.19 -3.00 -23.11
C GLY A 567 19.46 -2.12 -24.34
N LEU A 568 20.69 -1.59 -24.51
CA LEU A 568 21.02 -0.65 -25.60
C LEU A 568 22.09 -1.14 -26.58
N GLU A 569 22.73 -2.29 -26.36
CA GLU A 569 23.68 -2.86 -27.31
C GLU A 569 23.53 -4.39 -27.37
N GLN A 570 22.57 -4.85 -28.18
CA GLN A 570 22.69 -6.07 -29.00
C GLN A 570 21.61 -6.13 -30.07
#